data_AF-A0AAV2NA04-F1
#
_entry.id   AF-A0AAV2NA04-F1
#
_cell.length_a   1.000
_cell.length_b   1.000
_cell.length_c   1.000
_cell.angle_alpha   90.00
_cell.angle_beta   90.00
_cell.angle_gamma   90.00
#
_symmetry.space_group_name_H-M   'P 1'
#
loop_
_entity.id
_entity.type
_entity.pdbx_description
1 polymer ?
#
loop_
_entity_poly.entity_id
_entity_poly.type
_entity_poly.pdbx_seq_one_letter_code
_entity_poly.pdbx_strand_id
1 'polypeptide(L)'
;MDIVLNVDNPDDFTNNLYMMLNVSVSGYKLLIMWINYTNVATLINKLNEEPFKPLDSDELEIRRKFDKLIRMNTLRYTILIESSWSCSGLTSLLADFRHKRLTYREWVPYDYSSYMVFCITYAHQFLSTFYCATVNVACDTLICGLLMHVCCQIEILEHRLKKLVNNQDTLGYCIHHHNSIFEFASLVNTRFSQIIGFQFITSTLIICSNLFQLSKSSLSADSIALIIYTCCMLTQVFIYCWFGNKVKSKSVQLADSVFETEWTMLKNSIKKDLLIIMQRAMEPIEFTTAHIISLNLDSFVALLKTSYSVYNLLIQVQEE
;
A
#
# COMPACT_ATOMS: atom_id res chain seq x y z
N MET A 1 3.42 -19.17 19.22
CA MET A 1 3.73 -20.32 20.09
C MET A 1 3.71 -21.62 19.29
N ASP A 2 2.74 -21.84 18.41
CA ASP A 2 2.66 -23.11 17.64
C ASP A 2 3.92 -23.42 16.80
N ILE A 3 4.51 -22.41 16.13
CA ILE A 3 5.79 -22.57 15.39
C ILE A 3 6.94 -23.06 16.29
N VAL A 4 6.94 -22.64 17.55
CA VAL A 4 8.03 -22.93 18.50
C VAL A 4 7.82 -24.26 19.21
N LEU A 5 6.56 -24.70 19.35
CA LEU A 5 6.20 -25.84 20.19
C LEU A 5 5.80 -27.11 19.41
N ASN A 6 5.27 -26.98 18.19
CA ASN A 6 4.61 -28.09 17.48
C ASN A 6 5.02 -28.22 15.99
N VAL A 7 6.19 -27.74 15.59
CA VAL A 7 6.67 -27.89 14.21
C VAL A 7 7.48 -29.17 14.09
N ASP A 8 6.84 -30.22 13.57
CA ASP A 8 7.47 -31.53 13.36
C ASP A 8 7.92 -31.73 11.90
N ASN A 9 7.38 -30.96 10.95
CA ASN A 9 7.71 -31.06 9.52
C ASN A 9 7.74 -29.68 8.80
N PRO A 10 8.36 -29.60 7.60
CA PRO A 10 8.47 -28.34 6.83
C PRO A 10 7.11 -27.76 6.39
N ASP A 11 6.11 -28.60 6.16
CA ASP A 11 4.79 -28.15 5.70
C ASP A 11 4.02 -27.45 6.82
N ASP A 12 4.13 -27.97 8.05
CA ASP A 12 3.60 -27.38 9.29
C ASP A 12 4.27 -26.05 9.61
N PHE A 13 5.60 -25.98 9.41
CA PHE A 13 6.32 -24.71 9.52
C PHE A 13 5.78 -23.68 8.54
N THR A 14 5.64 -24.04 7.27
CA THR A 14 5.25 -23.10 6.21
C THR A 14 3.79 -22.65 6.36
N ASN A 15 2.89 -23.55 6.77
CA ASN A 15 1.50 -23.24 7.07
C ASN A 15 1.33 -22.27 8.25
N ASN A 16 2.13 -22.44 9.30
CA ASN A 16 2.09 -21.53 10.43
C ASN A 16 2.79 -20.19 10.15
N LEU A 17 3.83 -20.22 9.29
CA LEU A 17 4.65 -19.06 8.99
C LEU A 17 3.84 -17.93 8.31
N TYR A 18 3.04 -18.22 7.28
CA TYR A 18 2.34 -17.16 6.56
C TYR A 18 1.31 -16.44 7.44
N MET A 19 0.58 -17.17 8.29
CA MET A 19 -0.43 -16.58 9.16
C MET A 19 0.21 -15.76 10.28
N MET A 20 1.30 -16.27 10.88
CA MET A 20 2.09 -15.51 11.86
C MET A 20 2.62 -14.22 11.25
N LEU A 21 3.22 -14.31 10.06
CA LEU A 21 3.76 -13.16 9.34
C LEU A 21 2.66 -12.14 9.03
N ASN A 22 1.48 -12.57 8.57
CA ASN A 22 0.35 -11.69 8.32
C ASN A 22 -0.12 -10.95 9.59
N VAL A 23 -0.30 -11.67 10.71
CA VAL A 23 -0.69 -11.05 11.99
C VAL A 23 0.39 -10.08 12.47
N SER A 24 1.67 -10.40 12.30
CA SER A 24 2.77 -9.49 12.64
C SER A 24 2.75 -8.20 11.81
N VAL A 25 2.39 -8.26 10.53
CA VAL A 25 2.19 -7.09 9.68
C VAL A 25 1.03 -6.23 10.17
N SER A 26 -0.13 -6.84 10.45
CA SER A 26 -1.28 -6.11 11.00
C SER A 26 -0.95 -5.44 12.33
N GLY A 27 -0.30 -6.18 13.24
CA GLY A 27 0.14 -5.65 14.54
C GLY A 27 1.16 -4.52 14.41
N TYR A 28 2.12 -4.66 13.49
CA TYR A 28 3.11 -3.62 13.21
C TYR A 28 2.46 -2.35 12.64
N LYS A 29 1.55 -2.49 11.65
CA LYS A 29 0.78 -1.36 11.11
C LYS A 29 -0.01 -0.65 12.19
N LEU A 30 -0.74 -1.39 13.04
CA LEU A 30 -1.49 -0.79 14.16
C LEU A 30 -0.59 -0.02 15.10
N LEU A 31 0.54 -0.61 15.51
CA LEU A 31 1.47 0.02 16.43
C LEU A 31 2.06 1.31 15.85
N ILE A 32 2.52 1.27 14.60
CA ILE A 32 3.09 2.47 13.95
C ILE A 32 2.02 3.52 13.69
N MET A 33 0.81 3.13 13.28
CA MET A 33 -0.33 4.04 13.10
C MET A 33 -0.76 4.69 14.42
N TRP A 34 -0.74 3.93 15.52
CA TRP A 34 -1.04 4.43 16.86
C TRP A 34 0.00 5.46 17.30
N ILE A 35 1.28 5.14 17.19
CA ILE A 35 2.39 6.04 17.56
C ILE A 35 2.34 7.33 16.72
N ASN A 36 2.01 7.23 15.43
CA ASN A 36 1.98 8.35 14.51
C ASN A 36 0.60 9.01 14.36
N TYR A 37 -0.39 8.65 15.17
CA TYR A 37 -1.78 9.12 14.98
C TYR A 37 -1.88 10.65 14.88
N THR A 38 -1.18 11.37 15.76
CA THR A 38 -1.13 12.84 15.75
C THR A 38 -0.52 13.38 14.46
N ASN A 39 0.59 12.79 14.00
CA ASN A 39 1.24 13.16 12.74
C ASN A 39 0.33 12.93 11.53
N VAL A 40 -0.39 11.81 11.51
CA VAL A 40 -1.36 11.49 10.44
C VAL A 40 -2.51 12.50 10.43
N ALA A 41 -3.06 12.83 11.60
CA ALA A 41 -4.08 13.86 11.72
C ALA A 41 -3.56 15.22 11.23
N THR A 42 -2.33 15.60 11.58
CA THR A 42 -1.70 16.82 11.07
C THR A 42 -1.54 16.82 9.56
N LEU A 43 -1.12 15.70 8.95
CA LEU A 43 -1.03 15.59 7.49
C LEU A 43 -2.39 15.80 6.81
N ILE A 44 -3.44 15.18 7.34
CA ILE A 44 -4.80 15.32 6.81
C ILE A 44 -5.29 16.76 6.99
N ASN A 45 -5.03 17.40 8.13
CA ASN A 45 -5.41 18.78 8.38
C ASN A 45 -4.70 19.76 7.46
N LYS A 46 -3.39 19.58 7.22
CA LYS A 46 -2.62 20.38 6.25
C LYS A 46 -3.30 20.44 4.88
N LEU A 47 -3.91 19.35 4.41
CA LEU A 47 -4.61 19.32 3.11
C LEU A 47 -5.84 20.25 2.99
N ASN A 48 -6.30 20.81 4.11
CA ASN A 48 -7.40 21.78 4.18
C ASN A 48 -6.93 23.21 4.46
N GLU A 49 -5.64 23.40 4.72
CA GLU A 49 -4.99 24.68 4.98
C GLU A 49 -4.37 25.25 3.69
N GLU A 50 -4.07 26.54 3.68
CA GLU A 50 -3.26 27.12 2.60
C GLU A 50 -1.81 26.59 2.68
N PRO A 51 -1.16 26.26 1.55
CA PRO A 51 -1.62 26.51 0.17
C PRO A 51 -2.42 25.36 -0.47
N PHE A 52 -2.72 24.27 0.25
CA PHE A 52 -3.37 23.08 -0.31
C PHE A 52 -4.87 23.21 -0.54
N LYS A 53 -5.51 24.15 0.15
CA LYS A 53 -6.92 24.47 0.02
C LYS A 53 -7.24 24.96 -1.41
N PRO A 54 -8.30 24.45 -2.05
CA PRO A 54 -8.79 24.98 -3.33
C PRO A 54 -9.27 26.43 -3.19
N LEU A 55 -8.89 27.29 -4.14
CA LEU A 55 -9.22 28.72 -4.16
C LEU A 55 -10.35 29.06 -5.15
N ASP A 56 -10.52 28.27 -6.20
CA ASP A 56 -11.53 28.49 -7.23
C ASP A 56 -12.33 27.22 -7.59
N SER A 57 -13.33 27.38 -8.46
CA SER A 57 -14.21 26.29 -8.89
C SER A 57 -13.47 25.17 -9.63
N ASP A 58 -12.46 25.52 -10.41
CA ASP A 58 -11.70 24.57 -11.22
C ASP A 58 -10.79 23.72 -10.32
N GLU A 59 -10.13 24.35 -9.34
CA GLU A 59 -9.34 23.66 -8.32
C GLU A 59 -10.21 22.72 -7.48
N LEU A 60 -11.44 23.14 -7.16
CA LEU A 60 -12.40 22.30 -6.46
C LEU A 60 -12.84 21.11 -7.30
N GLU A 61 -12.99 21.27 -8.62
CA GLU A 61 -13.29 20.18 -9.54
C GLU A 61 -12.13 19.17 -9.63
N ILE A 62 -10.89 19.67 -9.72
CA ILE A 62 -9.68 18.82 -9.66
C ILE A 62 -9.68 18.02 -8.36
N ARG A 63 -9.89 18.66 -7.20
CA ARG A 63 -9.93 17.98 -5.91
C ARG A 63 -11.02 16.90 -5.86
N ARG A 64 -12.24 17.23 -6.30
CA ARG A 64 -13.37 16.27 -6.35
C ARG A 64 -13.09 15.07 -7.26
N LYS A 65 -12.44 15.29 -8.41
CA LYS A 65 -12.01 14.23 -9.33
C LYS A 65 -11.07 13.26 -8.61
N PHE A 66 -10.05 13.77 -7.91
CA PHE A 66 -9.13 12.92 -7.15
C PHE A 66 -9.81 12.24 -5.96
N ASP A 67 -10.65 12.93 -5.19
CA ASP A 67 -11.39 12.34 -4.07
C ASP A 67 -12.30 11.18 -4.55
N LYS A 68 -12.95 11.34 -5.71
CA LYS A 68 -13.76 10.27 -6.34
C LYS A 68 -12.88 9.08 -6.75
N LEU A 69 -11.71 9.33 -7.33
CA LEU A 69 -10.76 8.27 -7.69
C LEU A 69 -10.24 7.54 -6.45
N ILE A 70 -9.86 8.26 -5.40
CA ILE A 70 -9.40 7.69 -4.12
C ILE A 70 -10.50 6.81 -3.51
N ARG A 71 -11.73 7.32 -3.43
CA ARG A 71 -12.88 6.57 -2.90
C ARG A 71 -13.18 5.31 -3.72
N MET A 72 -13.16 5.43 -5.05
CA MET A 72 -13.41 4.30 -5.93
C MET A 72 -12.31 3.23 -5.83
N ASN A 73 -11.04 3.64 -5.77
CA ASN A 73 -9.92 2.71 -5.58
C ASN A 73 -9.97 2.03 -4.21
N THR A 74 -10.28 2.78 -3.16
CA THR A 74 -10.48 2.26 -1.80
C THR A 74 -11.59 1.22 -1.77
N LEU A 75 -12.74 1.52 -2.40
CA LEU A 75 -13.87 0.60 -2.46
C LEU A 75 -13.52 -0.68 -3.24
N ARG A 76 -12.90 -0.55 -4.42
CA ARG A 76 -12.48 -1.70 -5.23
C ARG A 76 -11.50 -2.59 -4.48
N TYR A 77 -10.50 -1.99 -3.83
CA TYR A 77 -9.50 -2.70 -3.05
C TYR A 77 -10.11 -3.40 -1.83
N THR A 78 -11.00 -2.71 -1.11
CA THR A 78 -11.74 -3.29 0.03
C THR A 78 -12.57 -4.49 -0.43
N ILE A 79 -13.36 -4.35 -1.51
CA ILE A 79 -14.17 -5.45 -2.06
C ILE A 79 -13.28 -6.64 -2.44
N LEU A 80 -12.14 -6.41 -3.09
CA LEU A 80 -11.22 -7.48 -3.48
C LEU A 80 -10.70 -8.25 -2.27
N ILE A 81 -10.22 -7.56 -1.24
CA ILE A 81 -9.66 -8.21 -0.04
C ILE A 81 -10.77 -8.91 0.78
N GLU A 82 -11.89 -8.25 1.00
CA GLU A 82 -13.01 -8.81 1.79
C GLU A 82 -13.69 -9.99 1.08
N SER A 83 -13.82 -9.95 -0.25
CA SER A 83 -14.33 -11.09 -1.03
C SER A 83 -13.38 -12.29 -1.00
N SER A 84 -12.08 -12.04 -1.06
CA SER A 84 -11.05 -13.08 -0.95
C SER A 84 -11.08 -13.73 0.44
N TRP A 85 -11.13 -12.91 1.50
CA TRP A 85 -11.28 -13.41 2.87
C TRP A 85 -12.59 -14.18 3.07
N SER A 86 -13.70 -13.67 2.54
CA SER A 86 -15.00 -14.35 2.61
C SER A 86 -14.99 -15.70 1.87
N CYS A 87 -14.32 -15.77 0.73
CA CYS A 87 -14.14 -17.01 -0.03
C CYS A 87 -13.32 -18.04 0.77
N SER A 88 -12.18 -17.63 1.34
CA SER A 88 -11.37 -18.49 2.22
C SER A 88 -12.15 -18.94 3.46
N GLY A 89 -12.93 -18.03 4.07
CA GLY A 89 -13.80 -18.33 5.20
C GLY A 89 -14.88 -19.35 4.87
N LEU A 90 -15.54 -19.21 3.72
CA LEU A 90 -16.54 -20.15 3.25
C LEU A 90 -15.93 -21.55 3.00
N THR A 91 -14.77 -21.62 2.36
CA THR A 91 -14.04 -22.89 2.18
C THR A 91 -13.74 -23.54 3.52
N SER A 92 -13.26 -22.77 4.50
CA SER A 92 -12.97 -23.31 5.83
C SER A 92 -14.23 -23.78 6.59
N LEU A 93 -15.35 -23.06 6.46
CA LEU A 93 -16.62 -23.48 7.05
C LEU A 93 -17.12 -24.82 6.45
N LEU A 94 -16.89 -25.04 5.15
CA LEU A 94 -17.33 -26.26 4.47
C LEU A 94 -16.37 -27.44 4.70
N ALA A 95 -15.06 -27.19 4.70
CA ALA A 95 -14.03 -28.21 4.81
C ALA A 95 -13.62 -28.47 6.27
N ASP A 96 -13.15 -27.44 6.99
CA ASP A 96 -12.51 -27.60 8.30
C ASP A 96 -13.53 -27.72 9.43
N PHE A 97 -14.51 -26.80 9.46
CA PHE A 97 -15.48 -26.74 10.54
C PHE A 97 -16.29 -28.04 10.64
N ARG A 98 -16.63 -28.64 9.49
CA ARG A 98 -17.33 -29.94 9.42
C ARG A 98 -16.54 -31.08 10.07
N HIS A 99 -15.21 -31.00 10.05
CA HIS A 99 -14.30 -31.99 10.63
C HIS A 99 -13.74 -31.57 12.00
N LYS A 100 -14.32 -30.53 12.63
CA LYS A 100 -13.85 -29.94 13.90
C LYS A 100 -12.38 -29.48 13.85
N ARG A 101 -11.94 -28.98 12.69
CA ARG A 101 -10.63 -28.37 12.49
C ARG A 101 -10.77 -26.86 12.49
N LEU A 102 -9.78 -26.17 13.07
CA LEU A 102 -9.69 -24.70 12.98
C LEU A 102 -9.25 -24.31 11.57
N THR A 103 -9.61 -23.09 11.14
CA THR A 103 -9.22 -22.55 9.82
C THR A 103 -7.72 -22.41 9.69
N TYR A 104 -7.10 -21.86 10.72
CA TYR A 104 -5.66 -21.74 10.84
C TYR A 104 -5.22 -22.57 12.04
N ARG A 105 -4.11 -23.29 11.86
CA ARG A 105 -3.50 -24.01 12.97
C ARG A 105 -3.03 -22.99 14.01
N GLU A 106 -3.50 -23.16 15.24
CA GLU A 106 -3.24 -22.24 16.34
C GLU A 106 -3.06 -23.05 17.62
N TRP A 107 -2.01 -22.72 18.38
CA TRP A 107 -1.84 -23.26 19.70
C TRP A 107 -2.63 -22.41 20.70
N VAL A 108 -3.55 -23.05 21.41
CA VAL A 108 -4.31 -22.43 22.50
C VAL A 108 -3.96 -23.12 23.83
N PRO A 109 -3.92 -22.40 24.96
CA PRO A 109 -3.52 -22.95 26.26
C PRO A 109 -4.61 -23.82 26.92
N TYR A 110 -5.67 -24.18 26.20
CA TYR A 110 -6.82 -24.93 26.69
C TYR A 110 -7.26 -25.96 25.66
N ASP A 111 -7.87 -27.06 26.11
CA ASP A 111 -8.41 -28.09 25.23
C ASP A 111 -9.77 -27.65 24.65
N TYR A 112 -9.86 -27.61 23.33
CA TYR A 112 -11.06 -27.27 22.58
C TYR A 112 -11.80 -28.51 22.04
N SER A 113 -11.55 -29.71 22.59
CA SER A 113 -12.24 -30.95 22.22
C SER A 113 -13.76 -30.90 22.41
N SER A 114 -14.25 -30.09 23.35
CA SER A 114 -15.69 -29.82 23.52
C SER A 114 -16.24 -28.97 22.39
N TYR A 115 -17.38 -29.37 21.82
CA TYR A 115 -18.00 -28.66 20.68
C TYR A 115 -18.26 -27.18 20.98
N MET A 116 -18.70 -26.84 22.19
CA MET A 116 -18.97 -25.45 22.57
C MET A 116 -17.68 -24.60 22.62
N VAL A 117 -16.60 -25.17 23.17
CA VAL A 117 -15.30 -24.49 23.23
C VAL A 117 -14.72 -24.34 21.83
N PHE A 118 -14.80 -25.38 20.99
CA PHE A 118 -14.43 -25.33 19.58
C PHE A 118 -15.14 -24.19 18.83
N CYS A 119 -16.48 -24.07 18.97
CA CYS A 119 -17.23 -22.99 18.31
C CYS A 119 -16.78 -21.60 18.76
N ILE A 120 -16.50 -21.42 20.05
CA ILE A 120 -15.98 -20.15 20.59
C ILE A 120 -14.60 -19.84 20.01
N THR A 121 -13.69 -20.81 20.01
CA THR A 121 -12.34 -20.65 19.46
C THR A 121 -12.37 -20.36 17.96
N TYR A 122 -13.20 -21.07 17.20
CA TYR A 122 -13.37 -20.84 15.76
C TYR A 122 -13.92 -19.44 15.48
N ALA A 123 -14.96 -19.01 16.21
CA ALA A 123 -15.52 -17.67 16.06
C ALA A 123 -14.50 -16.58 16.41
N HIS A 124 -13.73 -16.77 17.49
CA HIS A 124 -12.65 -15.87 17.87
C HIS A 124 -11.59 -15.76 16.78
N GLN A 125 -11.12 -16.89 16.24
CA GLN A 125 -10.13 -16.91 15.17
C GLN A 125 -10.65 -16.17 13.93
N PHE A 126 -11.89 -16.42 13.52
CA PHE A 126 -12.49 -15.76 12.36
C PHE A 126 -12.60 -14.25 12.55
N LEU A 127 -13.11 -13.79 13.71
CA LEU A 127 -13.20 -12.36 14.05
C LEU A 127 -11.82 -11.68 14.10
N SER A 128 -10.81 -12.36 14.65
CA SER A 128 -9.44 -11.85 14.69
C SER A 128 -8.86 -11.67 13.29
N THR A 129 -9.06 -12.63 12.39
CA THR A 129 -8.59 -12.54 11.01
C THR A 129 -9.29 -11.44 10.22
N PHE A 130 -10.61 -11.26 10.42
CA PHE A 130 -11.39 -10.17 9.85
C PHE A 130 -10.83 -8.82 10.27
N TYR A 131 -10.61 -8.65 11.59
CA TYR A 131 -10.03 -7.43 12.13
C TYR A 131 -8.65 -7.13 11.52
N CYS A 132 -7.79 -8.14 11.40
CA CYS A 132 -6.47 -8.00 10.76
C CYS A 132 -6.57 -7.58 9.29
N ALA A 133 -7.53 -8.15 8.53
CA ALA A 133 -7.77 -7.80 7.14
C ALA A 133 -8.24 -6.34 7.00
N THR A 134 -9.23 -5.93 7.79
CA THR A 134 -9.74 -4.55 7.78
C THR A 134 -8.66 -3.53 8.14
N VAL A 135 -7.84 -3.83 9.14
CA VAL A 135 -6.71 -2.97 9.55
C VAL A 135 -5.69 -2.80 8.42
N ASN A 136 -5.34 -3.89 7.74
CA ASN A 136 -4.44 -3.83 6.59
C ASN A 136 -5.03 -2.94 5.49
N VAL A 137 -6.29 -3.17 5.12
CA VAL A 137 -6.99 -2.38 4.10
C VAL A 137 -7.04 -0.90 4.47
N ALA A 138 -7.38 -0.57 5.71
CA ALA A 138 -7.46 0.81 6.18
C ALA A 138 -6.10 1.52 6.11
N CYS A 139 -5.02 0.86 6.53
CA CYS A 139 -3.67 1.43 6.47
C CYS A 139 -3.20 1.61 5.03
N ASP A 140 -3.37 0.59 4.19
CA ASP A 140 -2.91 0.61 2.79
C ASP A 140 -3.65 1.69 2.00
N THR A 141 -4.97 1.79 2.16
CA THR A 141 -5.80 2.78 1.47
C THR A 141 -5.55 4.21 1.95
N LEU A 142 -5.25 4.42 3.23
CA LEU A 142 -4.83 5.71 3.75
C LEU A 142 -3.53 6.19 3.07
N ILE A 143 -2.51 5.34 3.03
CA ILE A 143 -1.22 5.67 2.41
C ILE A 143 -1.41 5.97 0.92
N CYS A 144 -2.12 5.10 0.19
CA CYS A 144 -2.42 5.34 -1.23
C CYS A 144 -3.24 6.62 -1.46
N GLY A 145 -4.16 6.95 -0.55
CA GLY A 145 -4.92 8.20 -0.57
C GLY A 145 -4.02 9.44 -0.43
N LEU A 146 -3.08 9.42 0.52
CA LEU A 146 -2.11 10.50 0.72
C LEU A 146 -1.20 10.69 -0.51
N LEU A 147 -0.73 9.59 -1.12
CA LEU A 147 0.03 9.64 -2.38
C LEU A 147 -0.80 10.27 -3.51
N MET A 148 -2.07 9.88 -3.64
CA MET A 148 -2.97 10.46 -4.62
C MET A 148 -3.26 11.95 -4.36
N HIS A 149 -3.27 12.40 -3.10
CA HIS A 149 -3.35 13.82 -2.78
C HIS A 149 -2.10 14.59 -3.18
N VAL A 150 -0.90 14.00 -3.18
CA VAL A 150 0.29 14.63 -3.78
C VAL A 150 0.05 14.89 -5.27
N CYS A 151 -0.41 13.89 -6.02
CA CYS A 151 -0.77 14.05 -7.44
C CYS A 151 -1.84 15.14 -7.66
N CYS A 152 -2.87 15.16 -6.80
CA CYS A 152 -3.91 16.17 -6.84
C CYS A 152 -3.34 17.59 -6.68
N GLN A 153 -2.42 17.78 -5.72
CA GLN A 153 -1.84 19.08 -5.45
C GLN A 153 -0.89 19.54 -6.56
N ILE A 154 -0.19 18.60 -7.23
CA ILE A 154 0.57 18.91 -8.44
C ILE A 154 -0.37 19.39 -9.56
N GLU A 155 -1.52 18.73 -9.78
CA GLU A 155 -2.49 19.17 -10.81
C GLU A 155 -3.12 20.54 -10.48
N ILE A 156 -3.37 20.83 -9.19
CA ILE A 156 -3.78 22.17 -8.75
C ILE A 156 -2.68 23.20 -8.99
N LEU A 157 -1.42 22.87 -8.72
CA LEU A 157 -0.29 23.76 -8.99
C LEU A 157 -0.14 24.04 -10.49
N GLU A 158 -0.26 23.01 -11.35
CA GLU A 158 -0.26 23.18 -12.81
C GLU A 158 -1.31 24.18 -13.27
N HIS A 159 -2.52 24.07 -12.71
CA HIS A 159 -3.62 25.00 -13.00
C HIS A 159 -3.32 26.44 -12.54
N ARG A 160 -2.78 26.61 -11.32
CA ARG A 160 -2.38 27.92 -10.80
C ARG A 160 -1.28 28.56 -11.64
N LEU A 161 -0.27 27.77 -12.06
CA LEU A 161 0.82 28.24 -12.91
C LEU A 161 0.32 28.67 -14.30
N LYS A 162 -0.69 27.98 -14.87
CA LYS A 162 -1.35 28.39 -16.12
C LYS A 162 -2.04 29.76 -15.99
N LYS A 163 -2.61 30.08 -14.82
CA LYS A 163 -3.27 31.38 -14.56
C LYS A 163 -2.29 32.55 -14.42
N LEU A 164 -0.97 32.30 -14.31
CA LEU A 164 0.05 33.36 -14.24
C LEU A 164 0.08 34.26 -15.48
N VAL A 165 -0.41 33.79 -16.63
CA VAL A 165 -0.56 34.59 -17.85
C VAL A 165 -1.46 35.82 -17.58
N ASN A 166 -2.51 35.64 -16.77
CA ASN A 166 -3.49 36.67 -16.47
C ASN A 166 -3.23 37.39 -15.14
N ASN A 167 -2.60 36.73 -14.15
CA ASN A 167 -2.34 37.31 -12.83
C ASN A 167 -0.96 36.94 -12.27
N GLN A 168 0.03 37.74 -12.64
CA GLN A 168 1.44 37.52 -12.35
C GLN A 168 1.82 37.66 -10.86
N ASP A 169 1.01 38.34 -10.06
CA ASP A 169 1.30 38.61 -8.64
C ASP A 169 1.16 37.34 -7.76
N THR A 170 0.60 36.26 -8.32
CA THR A 170 0.38 34.99 -7.63
C THR A 170 1.57 34.01 -7.70
N LEU A 171 2.66 34.39 -8.38
CA LEU A 171 3.85 33.53 -8.53
C LEU A 171 4.48 33.12 -7.19
N GLY A 172 4.62 34.07 -6.25
CA GLY A 172 5.17 33.78 -4.93
C GLY A 172 4.35 32.72 -4.18
N TYR A 173 3.02 32.77 -4.34
CA TYR A 173 2.11 31.77 -3.77
C TYR A 173 2.27 30.41 -4.46
N CYS A 174 2.44 30.36 -5.78
CA CYS A 174 2.72 29.12 -6.51
C CYS A 174 4.04 28.46 -6.08
N ILE A 175 5.10 29.27 -5.87
CA ILE A 175 6.39 28.78 -5.36
C ILE A 175 6.23 28.20 -3.95
N HIS A 176 5.50 28.89 -3.08
CA HIS A 176 5.20 28.39 -1.73
C HIS A 176 4.40 27.08 -1.78
N HIS A 177 3.41 26.98 -2.66
CA HIS A 177 2.62 25.75 -2.88
C HIS A 177 3.49 24.60 -3.38
N HIS A 178 4.35 24.84 -4.37
CA HIS A 178 5.30 23.86 -4.89
C HIS A 178 6.19 23.31 -3.78
N ASN A 179 6.83 24.19 -3.00
CA ASN A 179 7.68 23.76 -1.88
C ASN A 179 6.89 22.98 -0.82
N SER A 180 5.66 23.40 -0.53
CA SER A 180 4.78 22.70 0.42
C SER A 180 4.44 21.29 -0.05
N ILE A 181 4.24 21.06 -1.37
CA ILE A 181 4.00 19.72 -1.94
C ILE A 181 5.20 18.80 -1.67
N PHE A 182 6.43 19.28 -1.89
CA PHE A 182 7.64 18.50 -1.62
C PHE A 182 7.80 18.18 -0.13
N GLU A 183 7.56 19.17 0.75
CA GLU A 183 7.60 18.95 2.21
C GLU A 183 6.55 17.92 2.63
N PHE A 184 5.32 18.04 2.12
CA PHE A 184 4.24 17.11 2.41
C PHE A 184 4.58 15.68 1.95
N ALA A 185 5.07 15.53 0.71
CA ALA A 185 5.48 14.23 0.20
C ALA A 185 6.63 13.62 1.02
N SER A 186 7.62 14.43 1.41
CA SER A 186 8.73 14.00 2.27
C SER A 186 8.25 13.54 3.66
N LEU A 187 7.28 14.25 4.26
CA LEU A 187 6.66 13.86 5.52
C LEU A 187 5.90 12.54 5.38
N VAL A 188 5.10 12.37 4.33
CA VAL A 188 4.41 11.10 4.05
C VAL A 188 5.44 9.98 3.89
N ASN A 189 6.52 10.18 3.13
CA ASN A 189 7.55 9.15 2.93
C ASN A 189 8.21 8.77 4.26
N THR A 190 8.62 9.76 5.06
CA THR A 190 9.28 9.52 6.34
C THR A 190 8.38 8.77 7.32
N ARG A 191 7.08 9.08 7.37
CA ARG A 191 6.14 8.46 8.31
C ARG A 191 5.73 7.03 7.93
N PHE A 192 5.61 6.75 6.63
CA PHE A 192 5.09 5.46 6.17
C PHE A 192 6.15 4.54 5.56
N SER A 193 7.38 5.00 5.33
CA SER A 193 8.47 4.19 4.76
C SER A 193 8.72 2.90 5.54
N GLN A 194 8.67 2.95 6.87
CA GLN A 194 8.87 1.78 7.74
C GLN A 194 7.75 0.74 7.58
N ILE A 195 6.48 1.19 7.54
CA ILE A 195 5.32 0.32 7.30
C ILE A 195 5.47 -0.38 5.94
N ILE A 196 5.78 0.39 4.90
CA ILE A 196 5.89 -0.13 3.54
C ILE A 196 7.08 -1.11 3.42
N GLY A 197 8.21 -0.80 4.07
CA GLY A 197 9.38 -1.69 4.08
C GLY A 197 9.09 -3.03 4.75
N PHE A 198 8.47 -3.00 5.93
CA PHE A 198 8.08 -4.22 6.63
C PHE A 198 7.05 -5.05 5.84
N GLN A 199 6.10 -4.38 5.18
CA GLN A 199 5.16 -5.03 4.27
C GLN A 199 5.88 -5.71 3.10
N PHE A 200 6.83 -5.05 2.44
CA PHE A 200 7.54 -5.62 1.28
C PHE A 200 8.33 -6.88 1.65
N ILE A 201 9.08 -6.83 2.76
CA ILE A 201 9.86 -7.96 3.25
C ILE A 201 8.93 -9.14 3.56
N THR A 202 7.89 -8.87 4.34
CA THR A 202 6.94 -9.92 4.76
C THR A 202 6.16 -10.49 3.58
N SER A 203 5.68 -9.66 2.66
CA SER A 203 5.02 -10.11 1.43
C SER A 203 5.93 -11.01 0.60
N THR A 204 7.21 -10.66 0.45
CA THR A 204 8.18 -11.48 -0.30
C THR A 204 8.35 -12.86 0.34
N LEU A 205 8.53 -12.92 1.66
CA LEU A 205 8.65 -14.19 2.39
C LEU A 205 7.39 -15.06 2.25
N ILE A 206 6.20 -14.45 2.36
CA ILE A 206 4.93 -15.14 2.18
C ILE A 206 4.77 -15.67 0.76
N ILE A 207 5.06 -14.86 -0.27
CA ILE A 207 4.93 -15.26 -1.67
C ILE A 207 5.88 -16.42 -1.99
N CYS A 208 7.15 -16.34 -1.57
CA CYS A 208 8.12 -17.43 -1.75
C CYS A 208 7.62 -18.73 -1.10
N SER A 209 7.13 -18.63 0.15
CA SER A 209 6.62 -19.77 0.92
C SER A 209 5.39 -20.41 0.27
N ASN A 210 4.44 -19.59 -0.19
CA ASN A 210 3.23 -20.08 -0.85
C ASN A 210 3.52 -20.72 -2.20
N LEU A 211 4.40 -20.13 -3.01
CA LEU A 211 4.80 -20.72 -4.29
C LEU A 211 5.45 -22.09 -4.08
N PHE A 212 6.30 -22.23 -3.06
CA PHE A 212 6.88 -23.52 -2.70
C PHE A 212 5.81 -24.56 -2.32
N GLN A 213 4.84 -24.21 -1.46
CA GLN A 213 3.72 -25.11 -1.12
C GLN A 213 2.89 -25.49 -2.35
N LEU A 214 2.65 -24.55 -3.26
CA LEU A 214 1.90 -24.80 -4.49
C LEU A 214 2.61 -25.77 -5.43
N SER A 215 3.94 -25.83 -5.44
CA SER A 215 4.66 -26.83 -6.25
C SER A 215 4.53 -28.27 -5.74
N LYS A 216 4.35 -28.44 -4.43
CA LYS A 216 4.20 -29.76 -3.79
C LYS A 216 2.76 -30.27 -3.83
N SER A 217 1.80 -29.37 -3.93
CA SER A 217 0.37 -29.70 -3.77
C SER A 217 -0.27 -30.08 -5.09
N SER A 218 -1.13 -31.11 -5.08
CA SER A 218 -2.05 -31.36 -6.19
C SER A 218 -3.10 -30.24 -6.27
N LEU A 219 -3.78 -30.08 -7.42
CA LEU A 219 -4.83 -29.07 -7.57
C LEU A 219 -6.03 -29.42 -6.65
N SER A 220 -6.04 -28.84 -5.46
CA SER A 220 -7.02 -29.06 -4.39
C SER A 220 -7.65 -27.74 -3.94
N ALA A 221 -8.67 -27.80 -3.07
CA ALA A 221 -9.30 -26.60 -2.50
C ALA A 221 -8.29 -25.73 -1.72
N ASP A 222 -7.33 -26.34 -1.04
CA ASP A 222 -6.28 -25.66 -0.28
C ASP A 222 -5.32 -24.93 -1.22
N SER A 223 -4.97 -25.55 -2.35
CA SER A 223 -4.16 -24.91 -3.41
C SER A 223 -4.87 -23.68 -3.99
N ILE A 224 -6.19 -23.73 -4.19
CA ILE A 224 -6.97 -22.57 -4.65
C ILE A 224 -6.93 -21.44 -3.60
N ALA A 225 -7.11 -21.76 -2.32
CA ALA A 225 -7.03 -20.78 -1.24
C ALA A 225 -5.65 -20.10 -1.17
N LEU A 226 -4.56 -20.88 -1.32
CA LEU A 226 -3.19 -20.36 -1.38
C LEU A 226 -2.95 -19.44 -2.60
N ILE A 227 -3.51 -19.77 -3.76
CA ILE A 227 -3.44 -18.91 -4.96
C ILE A 227 -4.16 -17.58 -4.71
N ILE A 228 -5.39 -17.62 -4.18
CA ILE A 228 -6.17 -16.42 -3.86
C ILE A 228 -5.41 -15.54 -2.88
N TYR A 229 -4.86 -16.14 -1.83
CA TYR A 229 -4.07 -15.42 -0.82
C TYR A 229 -2.80 -14.80 -1.42
N THR A 230 -2.08 -15.53 -2.28
CA THR A 230 -0.90 -15.02 -2.99
C THR A 230 -1.25 -13.84 -3.90
N CYS A 231 -2.36 -13.91 -4.63
CA CYS A 231 -2.88 -12.81 -5.44
C CYS A 231 -3.22 -11.57 -4.59
N CYS A 232 -3.78 -11.77 -3.39
CA CYS A 232 -4.04 -10.68 -2.45
C CYS A 232 -2.73 -9.99 -2.05
N MET A 233 -1.73 -10.76 -1.61
CA MET A 233 -0.42 -10.24 -1.18
C MET A 233 0.30 -9.48 -2.31
N LEU A 234 0.27 -10.02 -3.53
CA LEU A 234 0.79 -9.35 -4.71
C LEU A 234 0.06 -8.03 -4.97
N THR A 235 -1.25 -8.01 -4.82
CA THR A 235 -2.04 -6.77 -4.98
C THR A 235 -1.67 -5.74 -3.92
N GLN A 236 -1.44 -6.13 -2.66
CA GLN A 236 -1.01 -5.21 -1.60
C GLN A 236 0.32 -4.51 -1.95
N VAL A 237 1.29 -5.25 -2.48
CA VAL A 237 2.57 -4.64 -2.88
C VAL A 237 2.40 -3.79 -4.14
N PHE A 238 1.64 -4.31 -5.12
CA PHE A 238 1.39 -3.62 -6.39
C PHE A 238 0.78 -2.23 -6.18
N ILE A 239 -0.20 -2.07 -5.29
CA ILE A 239 -0.83 -0.76 -5.07
C ILE A 239 0.17 0.30 -4.59
N TYR A 240 1.11 -0.07 -3.70
CA TYR A 240 2.16 0.84 -3.25
C TYR A 240 3.05 1.29 -4.40
N CYS A 241 3.55 0.34 -5.20
CA CYS A 241 4.37 0.62 -6.38
C CYS A 241 3.63 1.44 -7.43
N TRP A 242 2.34 1.15 -7.65
CA TRP A 242 1.52 1.84 -8.64
C TRP A 242 1.33 3.31 -8.29
N PHE A 243 0.88 3.60 -7.06
CA PHE A 243 0.65 4.99 -6.63
C PHE A 243 1.97 5.75 -6.43
N GLY A 244 3.03 5.10 -5.94
CA GLY A 244 4.36 5.70 -5.87
C GLY A 244 4.90 6.08 -7.25
N ASN A 245 4.79 5.18 -8.23
CA ASN A 245 5.16 5.47 -9.61
C ASN A 245 4.33 6.59 -10.24
N LYS A 246 3.04 6.65 -9.89
CA LYS A 246 2.14 7.71 -10.36
C LYS A 246 2.57 9.08 -9.82
N VAL A 247 2.96 9.18 -8.55
CA VAL A 247 3.51 10.42 -7.97
C VAL A 247 4.81 10.81 -8.67
N LYS A 248 5.73 9.85 -8.84
CA LYS A 248 7.00 10.06 -9.55
C LYS A 248 6.76 10.63 -10.95
N SER A 249 5.91 9.98 -11.74
CA SER A 249 5.58 10.42 -13.10
C SER A 249 4.90 11.80 -13.13
N LYS A 250 3.92 12.04 -12.25
CA LYS A 250 3.22 13.32 -12.20
C LYS A 250 4.13 14.48 -11.77
N SER A 251 5.11 14.22 -10.88
CA SER A 251 6.06 15.24 -10.43
C SER A 251 6.98 15.74 -11.53
N VAL A 252 7.45 14.86 -12.42
CA VAL A 252 8.31 15.24 -13.56
C VAL A 252 7.50 15.93 -14.66
N GLN A 253 6.27 15.47 -14.91
CA GLN A 253 5.36 16.07 -15.89
C GLN A 253 4.97 17.53 -15.58
N LEU A 254 5.19 17.98 -14.33
CA LEU A 254 5.01 19.38 -13.98
C LEU A 254 5.90 20.28 -14.84
N ALA A 255 7.16 19.91 -15.10
CA ALA A 255 8.07 20.71 -15.92
C ALA A 255 7.53 20.92 -17.34
N ASP A 256 7.06 19.84 -17.98
CA ASP A 256 6.45 19.87 -19.32
C ASP A 256 5.18 20.74 -19.31
N SER A 257 4.33 20.57 -18.30
CA SER A 257 3.08 21.32 -18.16
C SER A 257 3.30 22.82 -17.99
N VAL A 258 4.38 23.23 -17.31
CA VAL A 258 4.79 24.64 -17.20
C VAL A 258 5.35 25.13 -18.54
N PHE A 259 6.12 24.31 -19.26
CA PHE A 259 6.70 24.67 -20.55
C PHE A 259 5.63 24.87 -21.64
N GLU A 260 4.53 24.12 -21.59
CA GLU A 260 3.38 24.25 -22.48
C GLU A 260 2.53 25.50 -22.23
N THR A 261 2.76 26.24 -21.14
CA THR A 261 2.06 27.50 -20.90
C THR A 261 2.54 28.61 -21.85
N GLU A 262 1.80 29.71 -21.96
CA GLU A 262 2.22 30.89 -22.73
C GLU A 262 3.35 31.68 -22.00
N TRP A 263 4.33 30.99 -21.42
CA TRP A 263 5.40 31.55 -20.58
C TRP A 263 6.28 32.56 -21.33
N THR A 264 6.31 32.50 -22.66
CA THR A 264 7.00 33.45 -23.53
C THR A 264 6.44 34.87 -23.43
N MET A 265 5.16 35.02 -23.06
CA MET A 265 4.50 36.32 -22.87
C MET A 265 4.72 36.92 -21.48
N LEU A 266 5.32 36.17 -20.55
CA LEU A 266 5.55 36.61 -19.17
C LEU A 266 6.77 37.54 -19.04
N LYS A 267 6.80 38.32 -17.94
CA LYS A 267 7.94 39.17 -17.57
C LYS A 267 9.20 38.32 -17.35
N ASN A 268 10.38 38.90 -17.62
CA ASN A 268 11.66 38.21 -17.48
C ASN A 268 11.96 37.72 -16.06
N SER A 269 11.47 38.40 -15.02
CA SER A 269 11.57 37.92 -13.64
C SER A 269 10.83 36.60 -13.45
N ILE A 270 9.57 36.55 -13.90
CA ILE A 270 8.70 35.36 -13.81
C ILE A 270 9.27 34.19 -14.61
N LYS A 271 9.80 34.47 -15.82
CA LYS A 271 10.46 33.44 -16.64
C LYS A 271 11.62 32.78 -15.89
N LYS A 272 12.45 33.56 -15.18
CA LYS A 272 13.56 33.01 -14.39
C LYS A 272 13.05 32.12 -13.26
N ASP A 273 12.01 32.54 -12.56
CA ASP A 273 11.42 31.76 -11.47
C ASP A 273 10.75 30.48 -11.98
N LEU A 274 10.06 30.52 -13.13
CA LEU A 274 9.51 29.33 -13.79
C LEU A 274 10.61 28.34 -14.20
N LEU A 275 11.75 28.83 -14.70
CA LEU A 275 12.90 27.97 -14.99
C LEU A 275 13.42 27.28 -13.72
N ILE A 276 13.43 27.97 -12.58
CA ILE A 276 13.79 27.35 -11.29
C ILE A 276 12.78 26.27 -10.89
N ILE A 277 11.47 26.53 -11.06
CA ILE A 277 10.42 25.53 -10.80
C ILE A 277 10.60 24.30 -11.71
N MET A 278 10.79 24.50 -13.01
CA MET A 278 11.04 23.42 -13.97
C MET A 278 12.28 22.61 -13.58
N GLN A 279 13.41 23.29 -13.32
CA GLN A 279 14.65 22.65 -12.91
C GLN A 279 14.47 21.82 -11.63
N ARG A 280 13.68 22.31 -10.66
CA ARG A 280 13.38 21.58 -9.43
C ARG A 280 12.46 20.37 -9.68
N ALA A 281 11.49 20.49 -10.57
CA ALA A 281 10.55 19.43 -10.94
C ALA A 281 11.21 18.28 -11.72
N MET A 282 12.34 18.55 -12.39
CA MET A 282 13.15 17.50 -13.02
C MET A 282 13.73 16.49 -12.02
N GLU A 283 13.83 16.85 -10.74
CA GLU A 283 14.10 15.88 -9.68
C GLU A 283 12.76 15.32 -9.16
N PRO A 284 12.46 14.03 -9.43
CA PRO A 284 11.16 13.46 -9.14
C PRO A 284 10.89 13.35 -7.64
N ILE A 285 9.61 13.45 -7.28
CA ILE A 285 9.13 13.03 -5.96
C ILE A 285 9.07 11.50 -5.94
N GLU A 286 10.12 10.88 -5.41
CA GLU A 286 10.23 9.43 -5.29
C GLU A 286 10.12 8.98 -3.84
N PHE A 287 9.16 8.09 -3.58
CA PHE A 287 8.99 7.46 -2.28
C PHE A 287 9.92 6.26 -2.18
N THR A 288 10.59 6.12 -1.06
CA THR A 288 11.61 5.09 -0.83
C THR A 288 11.46 4.48 0.56
N THR A 289 11.71 3.18 0.67
CA THR A 289 11.80 2.47 1.93
C THR A 289 13.22 1.97 2.18
N ALA A 290 13.63 1.98 3.46
CA ALA A 290 15.00 1.70 3.89
C ALA A 290 16.08 2.50 3.14
N HIS A 291 15.71 3.66 2.56
CA HIS A 291 16.55 4.50 1.69
C HIS A 291 17.13 3.81 0.44
N ILE A 292 16.70 2.58 0.13
CA ILE A 292 17.27 1.76 -0.95
C ILE A 292 16.20 1.34 -1.97
N ILE A 293 15.00 0.99 -1.50
CA ILE A 293 13.95 0.44 -2.36
C ILE A 293 12.96 1.54 -2.71
N SER A 294 12.87 1.89 -3.99
CA SER A 294 11.89 2.84 -4.49
C SER A 294 10.51 2.22 -4.66
N LEU A 295 9.46 2.99 -4.37
CA LEU A 295 8.07 2.56 -4.60
C LEU A 295 7.69 2.79 -6.06
N ASN A 296 8.19 1.93 -6.94
CA ASN A 296 7.95 2.01 -8.38
C ASN A 296 7.69 0.62 -8.98
N LEU A 297 7.26 0.60 -10.25
CA LEU A 297 6.91 -0.63 -10.95
C LEU A 297 8.12 -1.54 -11.19
N ASP A 298 9.31 -0.97 -11.34
CA ASP A 298 10.55 -1.75 -11.48
C ASP A 298 10.83 -2.56 -10.21
N SER A 299 10.60 -1.98 -9.04
CA SER A 299 10.76 -2.67 -7.75
C SER A 299 9.71 -3.77 -7.54
N PHE A 300 8.50 -3.60 -8.07
CA PHE A 300 7.49 -4.67 -8.09
C PHE A 300 7.93 -5.84 -8.98
N VAL A 301 8.45 -5.55 -10.18
CA VAL A 301 8.99 -6.58 -11.09
C VAL A 301 10.21 -7.27 -10.47
N ALA A 302 11.09 -6.52 -9.80
CA ALA A 302 12.22 -7.09 -9.09
C ALA A 302 11.77 -8.08 -8.00
N LEU A 303 10.76 -7.72 -7.21
CA LEU A 303 10.19 -8.60 -6.18
C LEU A 303 9.62 -9.89 -6.80
N LEU A 304 8.89 -9.79 -7.91
CA LEU A 304 8.37 -10.96 -8.64
C LEU A 304 9.51 -11.88 -9.11
N LYS A 305 10.57 -11.31 -9.70
CA LYS A 305 11.74 -12.06 -10.15
C LYS A 305 12.45 -12.74 -8.99
N THR A 306 12.70 -12.03 -7.90
CA THR A 306 13.33 -12.60 -6.69
C THR A 306 12.49 -13.73 -6.12
N SER A 307 11.16 -13.56 -6.04
CA SER A 307 10.26 -14.61 -5.54
C SER A 307 10.30 -15.87 -6.41
N TYR A 308 10.31 -15.71 -7.73
CA TYR A 308 10.42 -16.81 -8.68
C TYR A 308 11.80 -17.49 -8.64
N SER A 309 12.89 -16.72 -8.48
CA SER A 309 14.24 -17.26 -8.33
C SER A 309 14.39 -18.08 -7.04
N VAL A 310 13.89 -17.58 -5.91
CA VAL A 310 13.89 -18.31 -4.63
C VAL A 310 13.08 -19.59 -4.74
N TYR A 311 11.91 -19.52 -5.38
CA TYR A 311 11.09 -20.68 -5.67
C TYR A 311 11.85 -21.76 -6.46
N ASN A 312 12.52 -21.41 -7.56
CA ASN A 312 13.29 -22.38 -8.36
C ASN A 312 14.44 -23.01 -7.55
N LEU A 313 15.13 -22.22 -6.72
CA LEU A 313 16.18 -22.76 -5.83
C LEU A 313 15.61 -23.77 -4.83
N LEU A 314 14.47 -23.46 -4.21
CA LEU A 314 13.84 -24.37 -3.25
C LEU A 314 13.38 -25.69 -3.90
N ILE A 315 12.93 -25.65 -5.15
CA ILE A 315 12.60 -26.87 -5.90
C ILE A 315 13.87 -27.68 -6.19
N GLN A 316 14.93 -27.04 -6.67
CA GLN A 316 16.16 -27.74 -7.02
C GLN A 316 16.79 -28.44 -5.80
N VAL A 317 16.82 -27.78 -4.63
CA VAL A 317 17.32 -28.37 -3.37
C VAL A 317 16.45 -29.53 -2.89
N GLN A 318 15.18 -29.59 -3.29
CA GLN A 318 14.27 -30.69 -2.94
C GLN A 318 14.41 -31.90 -3.87
N GLU A 319 14.87 -31.69 -5.10
CA GLU A 319 15.13 -32.73 -6.10
C GLU A 319 16.49 -33.43 -5.90
N GLU A 320 17.43 -32.80 -5.17
CA GLU A 320 18.72 -33.36 -4.72
C GLU A 320 18.59 -34.16 -3.41
#